data_AF-A0A1Y3XT56-F1
#
_entry.id   AF-A0A1Y3XT56-F1
#
_cell.length_a   1.000
_cell.length_b   1.000
_cell.length_c   1.000
_cell.angle_alpha   90.00
_cell.angle_beta   90.00
_cell.angle_gamma   90.00
#
_symmetry.space_group_name_H-M   'P 1'
#
loop_
_entity.id
_entity.type
_entity.pdbx_description
1 polymer ?
#
loop_
_entity_poly.entity_id
_entity_poly.type
_entity_poly.pdbx_seq_one_letter_code
_entity_poly.pdbx_strand_id
1 'polypeptide(L)'
;MTTQLYLQKAEMQLSRGLEEKALESLLSALACQNRDTVSETQTRCLLGEYQFVHQQYVQAQEQFSWISDRAEQLEHDYDDLLNEEIREAEVLLGIMQRFGLCSER
;
A
#
# COMPACT_ATOMS: atom_id res chain seq x y z
N MET A 1 8.75 -16.17 -7.16
CA MET A 1 9.10 -14.73 -7.15
C MET A 1 8.68 -14.20 -5.78
N THR A 2 9.51 -13.41 -5.10
CA THR A 2 9.19 -12.84 -3.77
C THR A 2 8.32 -11.60 -3.92
N THR A 3 7.69 -11.14 -2.83
CA THR A 3 6.93 -9.86 -2.82
C THR A 3 7.81 -8.70 -3.30
N GLN A 4 9.04 -8.60 -2.79
CA GLN A 4 10.01 -7.58 -3.21
C GLN A 4 10.23 -7.51 -4.74
N LEU A 5 10.35 -8.67 -5.41
CA LEU A 5 10.57 -8.69 -6.86
C LEU A 5 9.34 -8.21 -7.65
N TYR A 6 8.13 -8.47 -7.15
CA TYR A 6 6.91 -7.94 -7.77
C TYR A 6 6.76 -6.44 -7.54
N LEU A 7 7.11 -5.96 -6.35
CA LEU A 7 7.14 -4.53 -6.02
C LEU A 7 8.10 -3.77 -6.94
N GLN A 8 9.36 -4.21 -7.04
CA GLN A 8 10.36 -3.62 -7.93
C GLN A 8 9.90 -3.62 -9.40
N LYS A 9 9.21 -4.68 -9.82
CA LYS A 9 8.65 -4.77 -11.17
C LYS A 9 7.54 -3.72 -11.37
N ALA A 10 6.66 -3.55 -10.38
CA ALA A 10 5.58 -2.56 -10.43
C ALA A 10 6.15 -1.13 -10.51
N GLU A 11 7.11 -0.77 -9.68
CA GLU A 11 7.79 0.53 -9.70
C GLU A 11 8.42 0.82 -11.07
N MET A 12 9.12 -0.16 -11.65
CA MET A 12 9.70 -0.03 -12.99
C MET A 12 8.60 0.16 -14.05
N GLN A 13 7.45 -0.51 -13.93
CA GLN A 13 6.33 -0.36 -14.86
C GLN A 13 5.69 1.04 -14.74
N LEU A 14 5.49 1.55 -13.52
CA LEU A 14 5.00 2.91 -13.28
C LEU A 14 5.93 3.97 -13.87
N SER A 15 7.25 3.83 -13.66
CA SER A 15 8.25 4.74 -14.24
C SER A 15 8.22 4.82 -15.77
N ARG A 16 7.58 3.84 -16.43
CA ARG A 16 7.42 3.74 -17.89
C ARG A 16 6.00 4.03 -18.36
N GLY A 17 5.11 4.48 -17.47
CA GLY A 17 3.69 4.72 -17.77
C GLY A 17 2.89 3.44 -18.06
N LEU A 18 3.38 2.27 -17.62
CA LEU A 18 2.72 0.97 -17.82
C LEU A 18 1.82 0.64 -16.63
N GLU A 19 0.85 1.51 -16.36
CA GLU A 19 0.04 1.52 -15.16
C GLU A 19 -0.76 0.22 -14.92
N GLU A 20 -1.49 -0.28 -15.93
CA GLU A 20 -2.23 -1.54 -15.82
C GLU A 20 -1.33 -2.72 -15.44
N LYS A 21 -0.13 -2.78 -16.02
CA LYS A 21 0.82 -3.85 -15.74
C LYS A 21 1.45 -3.71 -14.36
N ALA A 22 1.62 -2.49 -13.87
CA ALA A 22 2.06 -2.23 -12.51
C ALA A 22 1.02 -2.73 -11.50
N LEU A 23 -0.26 -2.43 -11.74
CA LEU A 23 -1.37 -2.93 -10.93
C LEU A 23 -1.40 -4.46 -10.87
N GLU A 24 -1.27 -5.14 -12.02
CA GLU A 24 -1.17 -6.61 -12.06
C GLU A 24 0.00 -7.13 -11.21
N SER A 25 1.14 -6.44 -11.24
CA SER A 25 2.32 -6.82 -10.45
C SER A 25 2.10 -6.58 -8.95
N LEU A 26 1.45 -5.49 -8.53
CA LEU A 26 1.11 -5.22 -7.12
C LEU A 26 0.12 -6.26 -6.58
N LEU A 27 -0.92 -6.61 -7.35
CA LEU A 27 -1.86 -7.66 -6.96
C LEU A 27 -1.16 -9.02 -6.85
N SER A 28 -0.20 -9.31 -7.74
CA SER A 28 0.62 -10.51 -7.67
C SER A 28 1.54 -10.53 -6.44
N ALA A 29 2.08 -9.39 -6.04
CA ALA A 29 2.86 -9.23 -4.80
C ALA A 29 2.01 -9.59 -3.57
N LEU A 30 0.76 -9.09 -3.50
CA LEU A 30 -0.19 -9.43 -2.44
C LEU A 30 -0.81 -10.83 -2.55
N ALA A 31 -0.57 -11.56 -3.64
CA ALA A 31 -0.96 -12.97 -3.77
C ALA A 31 0.20 -13.94 -3.47
N CYS A 32 1.43 -13.42 -3.36
CA CYS A 32 2.63 -14.22 -3.16
C CYS A 32 2.60 -15.00 -1.83
N GLN A 33 3.14 -16.21 -1.80
CA GLN A 33 3.28 -16.99 -0.56
C GLN A 33 4.54 -16.63 0.23
N ASN A 34 5.55 -16.07 -0.42
CA ASN A 34 6.82 -15.67 0.18
C ASN A 34 6.84 -14.14 0.35
N ARG A 35 6.16 -13.67 1.41
CA ARG A 35 6.06 -12.25 1.78
C ARG A 35 6.92 -11.94 2.98
N ASP A 36 7.76 -10.93 2.83
CA ASP A 36 8.33 -10.19 3.94
C ASP A 36 7.42 -8.99 4.28
N THR A 37 7.34 -8.65 5.56
CA THR A 37 6.46 -7.59 6.06
C THR A 37 6.80 -6.22 5.47
N VAL A 38 8.09 -5.95 5.23
CA VAL A 38 8.55 -4.68 4.63
C VAL A 38 7.96 -4.53 3.23
N SER A 39 8.24 -5.47 2.33
CA SER A 39 7.73 -5.40 0.95
C SER A 39 6.21 -5.48 0.89
N GLU A 40 5.55 -6.20 1.81
CA GLU A 40 4.09 -6.20 1.90
C GLU A 40 3.55 -4.83 2.29
N THR A 41 4.16 -4.15 3.27
CA THR A 41 3.77 -2.81 3.71
C THR A 41 3.90 -1.81 2.55
N GLN A 42 5.05 -1.82 1.88
CA GLN A 42 5.32 -0.97 0.72
C GLN A 42 4.36 -1.24 -0.45
N THR A 43 4.11 -2.52 -0.75
CA THR A 43 3.14 -2.92 -1.78
C THR A 43 1.73 -2.42 -1.44
N ARG A 44 1.31 -2.54 -0.18
CA ARG A 44 0.00 -2.07 0.27
C ARG A 44 -0.11 -0.56 0.19
N CYS A 45 0.93 0.18 0.59
CA CYS A 45 0.91 1.64 0.51
C CYS A 45 0.72 2.07 -0.96
N LEU A 46 1.60 1.63 -1.85
CA LEU A 46 1.55 1.97 -3.27
C LEU A 46 0.23 1.53 -3.96
N LEU A 47 -0.30 0.35 -3.60
CA LEU A 47 -1.59 -0.10 -4.11
C LEU A 47 -2.74 0.78 -3.59
N GLY A 48 -2.70 1.16 -2.30
CA GLY A 48 -3.67 2.04 -1.69
C GLY A 48 -3.68 3.42 -2.35
N GLU A 49 -2.51 3.99 -2.64
CA GLU A 49 -2.38 5.27 -3.34
C GLU A 49 -2.96 5.21 -4.76
N TYR A 50 -2.63 4.15 -5.50
CA TYR A 50 -3.20 3.89 -6.82
C TYR A 50 -4.72 3.85 -6.74
N GLN A 51 -5.28 3.08 -5.79
CA GLN A 51 -6.72 2.95 -5.59
C GLN A 51 -7.36 4.28 -5.19
N PHE A 52 -6.70 5.05 -4.33
CA PHE A 52 -7.16 6.37 -3.89
C PHE A 52 -7.29 7.35 -5.07
N VAL A 53 -6.26 7.47 -5.91
CA VAL A 53 -6.26 8.35 -7.10
C VAL A 53 -7.34 7.92 -8.10
N HIS A 54 -7.63 6.62 -8.17
CA HIS A 54 -8.68 6.06 -9.03
C HIS A 54 -10.08 6.03 -8.39
N GLN A 55 -10.28 6.70 -7.25
CA GLN A 55 -11.56 6.78 -6.53
C GLN A 55 -12.10 5.42 -6.04
N GLN A 56 -11.22 4.43 -5.90
CA GLN A 56 -11.52 3.09 -5.38
C GLN A 56 -11.38 3.11 -3.84
N TYR A 57 -12.16 3.97 -3.18
CA TYR A 57 -11.93 4.33 -1.78
C TYR A 57 -12.13 3.17 -0.79
N VAL A 58 -13.04 2.22 -1.07
CA VAL A 58 -13.22 1.05 -0.20
C VAL A 58 -11.95 0.19 -0.19
N GLN A 59 -11.38 -0.07 -1.36
CA GLN A 59 -10.17 -0.86 -1.50
C GLN A 59 -8.95 -0.12 -0.94
N ALA A 60 -8.85 1.20 -1.19
CA ALA A 60 -7.79 2.03 -0.65
C ALA A 60 -7.81 2.02 0.90
N GLN A 61 -9.00 2.14 1.49
CA GLN A 61 -9.18 2.08 2.94
C GLN A 61 -8.69 0.73 3.49
N GLU A 62 -8.98 -0.38 2.81
CA GLU A 62 -8.49 -1.70 3.23
C GLU A 62 -6.96 -1.77 3.26
N GLN A 63 -6.26 -1.13 2.32
CA GLN A 63 -4.80 -1.12 2.33
C GLN A 63 -4.24 -0.25 3.46
N PHE A 64 -4.72 0.98 3.58
CA PHE A 64 -4.20 1.91 4.58
C PHE A 64 -4.58 1.50 6.00
N SER A 65 -5.78 0.98 6.23
CA SER A 65 -6.16 0.45 7.55
C SER A 65 -5.28 -0.73 7.94
N TRP A 66 -4.88 -1.59 7.00
CA TRP A 66 -3.94 -2.69 7.33
C TRP A 66 -2.61 -2.18 7.88
N ILE A 67 -2.09 -1.08 7.30
CA ILE A 67 -0.84 -0.44 7.72
C ILE A 67 -1.05 0.27 9.06
N SER A 68 -2.09 1.09 9.18
CA SER A 68 -2.41 1.86 10.39
C SER A 68 -2.66 0.95 11.60
N ASP A 69 -3.38 -0.17 11.42
CA ASP A 69 -3.62 -1.17 12.47
C ASP A 69 -2.31 -1.84 12.98
N ARG A 70 -1.21 -1.71 12.24
CA ARG A 70 0.10 -2.32 12.53
C ARG A 70 1.19 -1.30 12.79
N ALA A 71 0.91 0.00 12.79
CA ALA A 71 1.92 1.05 12.86
C ALA A 71 2.89 0.85 14.04
N GLU A 72 2.36 0.63 15.26
CA GLU A 72 3.19 0.41 16.45
C GLU A 72 4.13 -0.80 16.32
N GLN A 73 3.65 -1.89 15.71
CA GLN A 73 4.48 -3.08 15.48
C GLN A 73 5.54 -2.80 14.41
N LEU A 74 5.16 -2.13 13.32
CA LEU A 74 6.06 -1.84 12.21
C LEU A 74 7.18 -0.90 12.65
N GLU A 75 6.87 0.14 13.42
CA GLU A 75 7.86 1.04 14.03
C GLU A 75 8.79 0.28 14.99
N HIS A 76 8.26 -0.64 15.80
CA HIS A 76 9.08 -1.42 16.72
C HIS A 76 10.03 -2.39 16.00
N ASP A 77 9.52 -3.11 14.99
CA ASP A 77 10.25 -4.19 14.32
C ASP A 77 11.23 -3.66 13.25
N TYR A 78 10.94 -2.50 12.64
CA TYR A 78 11.67 -1.97 11.50
C TYR A 78 12.21 -0.54 11.68
N ASP A 79 12.05 0.04 12.87
CA ASP A 79 12.53 1.39 13.23
C ASP A 79 12.04 2.41 12.19
N ASP A 80 12.93 3.19 11.58
CA ASP A 80 12.56 4.23 10.64
C ASP A 80 12.24 3.74 9.21
N LEU A 81 12.39 2.44 8.92
CA LEU A 81 12.34 1.93 7.53
C LEU A 81 10.98 2.10 6.86
N LEU A 82 9.88 2.11 7.63
CA LEU A 82 8.50 2.15 7.12
C LEU A 82 7.73 3.42 7.52
N ASN A 83 8.45 4.44 8.01
CA ASN A 83 7.83 5.68 8.50
C ASN A 83 7.07 6.44 7.40
N GLU A 84 7.53 6.36 6.15
CA GLU A 84 6.86 7.02 5.02
C GLU A 84 5.51 6.36 4.74
N GLU A 85 5.48 5.03 4.63
CA GLU A 85 4.25 4.27 4.38
C GLU A 85 3.23 4.41 5.52
N ILE A 86 3.69 4.44 6.78
CA ILE A 86 2.83 4.66 7.95
C ILE A 86 2.21 6.06 7.87
N ARG A 87 3.04 7.09 7.63
CA ARG A 87 2.58 8.47 7.54
C ARG A 87 1.61 8.68 6.38
N GLU A 88 1.88 8.07 5.23
CA GLU A 88 1.00 8.12 4.06
C GLU A 88 -0.35 7.49 4.34
N ALA A 89 -0.37 6.30 4.96
CA ALA A 89 -1.59 5.63 5.36
C ALA A 89 -2.43 6.49 6.31
N GLU A 90 -1.81 7.11 7.32
CA GLU A 90 -2.49 8.01 8.25
C GLU A 90 -3.08 9.24 7.55
N VAL A 91 -2.30 9.90 6.70
CA VAL A 91 -2.72 11.10 5.97
C VAL A 91 -3.89 10.78 5.04
N LEU A 92 -3.78 9.69 4.27
CA LEU A 92 -4.80 9.33 3.28
C LEU A 92 -6.08 8.84 3.96
N LEU A 93 -6.00 8.04 5.04
CA LEU A 93 -7.17 7.72 5.86
C LEU A 93 -7.82 8.98 6.44
N GLY A 94 -7.03 9.93 6.93
CA GLY A 94 -7.53 11.20 7.46
C GLY A 94 -8.25 12.03 6.39
N ILE A 95 -7.73 12.09 5.16
CA ILE A 95 -8.40 12.73 4.02
C ILE A 95 -9.72 12.01 3.71
N MET A 96 -9.70 10.69 3.64
CA MET A 96 -10.88 9.89 3.33
C MET A 96 -11.99 10.10 4.37
N GLN A 97 -11.64 10.10 5.66
CA GLN A 97 -12.59 10.37 6.74
C GLN A 97 -13.13 11.81 6.66
N ARG A 98 -12.24 12.81 6.52
CA ARG A 98 -12.61 14.22 6.49
C ARG A 98 -13.62 14.57 5.40
N PHE A 99 -13.51 13.91 4.25
CA PHE A 99 -14.37 14.15 3.09
C PHE A 99 -15.47 13.10 2.91
N GLY A 100 -15.59 12.13 3.83
CA GLY A 100 -16.61 11.07 3.73
C GLY A 100 -16.45 10.18 2.49
N LEU A 101 -15.20 9.93 2.06
CA LEU A 101 -14.90 9.14 0.86
C LEU A 101 -15.08 7.62 1.09
N CYS A 102 -15.11 7.19 2.35
CA CYS A 102 -15.36 5.82 2.76
C CYS A 102 -16.17 5.78 4.06
N SER A 103 -16.81 4.64 4.33
CA SER A 103 -17.60 4.47 5.56
C SER A 103 -16.69 4.22 6.76
N GLU A 104 -17.07 4.72 7.92
CA GLU A 104 -16.51 4.26 9.20
C GLU A 104 -16.92 2.78 9.40
N ARG A 105 -15.97 1.94 9.84
CA ARG A 105 -16.25 0.56 10.26
C ARG A 105 -16.73 0.54 11.71
#